data_AF-A0A1U7Y2D3-F1
#
_entry.id   AF-A0A1U7Y2D3-F1
#
_cell.length_a   1.000
_cell.length_b   1.000
_cell.length_c   1.000
_cell.angle_alpha   90.00
_cell.angle_beta   90.00
_cell.angle_gamma   90.00
#
_symmetry.space_group_name_H-M   'P 1'
#
loop_
_entity.id
_entity.type
_entity.pdbx_description
1 polymer ?
#
loop_
_entity_poly.entity_id
_entity_poly.type
_entity_poly.pdbx_seq_one_letter_code
_entity_poly.pdbx_strand_id
1 'polypeptide(L)'
;MSHDEFFMETHIRKKKAPTDPTRWVEDRAETIHGRYKINLEEYTQSLPPNEQGKRPPISDEEGERIWLDTVGGPKKGIAYDLSDKTFRRYRAGLQGIGTSAQGETIDSSTITCVEQKIAKLTTELERPRLEKRRDLILFKFS
;
A
#
# COMPACT_ATOMS: atom_id res chain seq x y z
N MET A 1 -0.77 5.59 -18.02
CA MET A 1 0.06 6.57 -17.33
C MET A 1 1.38 5.88 -17.10
N SER A 2 2.42 6.31 -17.81
CA SER A 2 3.74 5.69 -17.73
C SER A 2 4.39 5.99 -16.38
N HIS A 3 5.41 5.21 -16.03
CA HIS A 3 6.28 5.45 -14.90
C HIS A 3 6.80 6.90 -14.89
N ASP A 4 7.23 7.36 -16.07
CA ASP A 4 7.80 8.69 -16.28
C ASP A 4 6.77 9.78 -15.99
N GLU A 5 5.55 9.62 -16.52
CA GLU A 5 4.45 10.54 -16.31
C GLU A 5 4.06 10.64 -14.83
N PHE A 6 4.00 9.51 -14.12
CA PHE A 6 3.67 9.47 -12.70
C PHE A 6 4.72 10.15 -11.83
N PHE A 7 5.99 9.87 -12.10
CA PHE A 7 7.09 10.46 -11.36
C PHE A 7 7.15 11.99 -11.59
N MET A 8 6.98 12.42 -12.84
CA MET A 8 6.91 13.84 -13.20
C MET A 8 5.73 14.53 -12.51
N GLU A 9 4.54 13.94 -12.49
CA GLU A 9 3.36 14.55 -11.85
C GLU A 9 3.52 14.75 -10.34
N THR A 10 4.14 13.77 -9.66
CA THR A 10 4.27 13.76 -8.20
C THR A 10 5.48 14.56 -7.70
N HIS A 11 6.55 14.62 -8.48
CA HIS A 11 7.82 15.22 -8.06
C HIS A 11 8.18 16.52 -8.79
N ILE A 12 7.30 17.04 -9.65
CA ILE A 12 7.40 18.40 -10.17
C ILE A 12 6.61 19.36 -9.29
N ARG A 13 7.25 20.48 -8.94
CA ARG A 13 6.58 21.58 -8.27
C ARG A 13 5.57 22.22 -9.22
N LYS A 14 4.31 22.29 -8.79
CA LYS A 14 3.27 23.02 -9.53
C LYS A 14 3.71 24.47 -9.76
N LYS A 15 3.65 24.89 -11.02
CA LYS A 15 3.86 26.28 -11.42
C LYS A 15 2.82 27.16 -10.75
N LYS A 16 3.25 28.31 -10.21
CA LYS A 16 2.31 29.29 -9.65
C LYS A 16 1.85 30.27 -10.72
N ALA A 17 2.74 30.62 -11.65
CA ALA A 17 2.44 31.37 -12.86
C ALA A 17 2.86 30.56 -14.11
N PRO A 18 2.21 30.77 -15.28
CA PRO A 18 2.56 30.05 -16.52
C PRO A 18 4.03 30.23 -16.94
N THR A 19 4.61 31.38 -16.60
CA THR A 19 6.00 31.76 -16.91
C THR A 19 7.03 31.07 -16.00
N ASP A 20 6.60 30.47 -14.88
CA ASP A 20 7.53 29.81 -13.96
C ASP A 20 8.17 28.59 -14.65
N PRO A 21 9.47 28.36 -14.43
CA PRO A 21 10.13 27.16 -14.92
C PRO A 21 9.59 25.92 -14.20
N THR A 22 9.44 24.83 -14.95
CA THR A 22 9.15 23.51 -14.38
C THR A 22 10.37 23.07 -13.58
N ARG A 23 10.21 22.83 -12.27
CA ARG A 23 11.30 22.40 -11.38
C ARG A 23 10.86 21.22 -10.53
N TRP A 24 11.79 20.32 -10.26
CA TRP A 24 11.60 19.24 -9.30
C TRP A 24 11.38 19.76 -7.88
N VAL A 25 10.61 19.00 -7.08
CA VAL A 25 10.36 19.28 -5.66
C VAL A 25 11.66 19.17 -4.86
N GLU A 26 12.52 18.21 -5.22
CA GLU A 26 13.85 18.02 -4.64
C GLU A 26 14.90 17.78 -5.75
N ASP A 27 16.10 18.35 -5.60
CA ASP A 27 17.21 18.16 -6.56
C ASP A 27 17.65 16.68 -6.67
N ARG A 28 17.39 15.89 -5.62
CA ARG A 28 17.64 14.45 -5.62
C ARG A 28 16.69 13.68 -6.54
N ALA A 29 15.42 14.10 -6.64
CA ALA A 29 14.45 13.48 -7.53
C ALA A 29 14.85 13.68 -9.00
N GLU A 30 15.31 14.88 -9.35
CA GLU A 30 15.89 15.19 -10.66
C GLU A 30 17.06 14.26 -11.01
N THR A 31 17.99 14.10 -10.06
CA THR A 31 19.19 13.29 -10.26
C THR A 31 18.84 11.80 -10.46
N ILE A 32 17.91 11.27 -9.66
CA ILE A 32 17.48 9.87 -9.75
C ILE A 32 16.73 9.61 -11.05
N HIS A 33 15.84 10.52 -11.45
CA HIS A 33 15.10 10.43 -12.70
C HIS A 33 16.02 10.51 -13.92
N GLY A 34 17.02 11.38 -13.87
CA GLY A 34 18.07 11.45 -14.89
C GLY A 34 18.84 10.14 -15.03
N ARG A 35 19.25 9.53 -13.91
CA ARG A 35 19.92 8.22 -13.92
C ARG A 35 19.03 7.11 -14.47
N TYR A 36 17.76 7.11 -14.12
CA TYR A 36 16.81 6.13 -14.65
C TYR A 36 16.72 6.21 -16.18
N LYS A 37 16.60 7.43 -16.73
CA LYS A 37 16.58 7.64 -18.19
C LYS A 37 17.86 7.16 -18.88
N ILE A 38 19.02 7.40 -18.27
CA ILE A 38 20.30 6.90 -18.77
C ILE A 38 20.30 5.37 -18.80
N ASN A 39 19.95 4.72 -17.67
CA ASN A 39 19.92 3.27 -17.57
C ASN A 39 18.91 2.63 -18.54
N LEU A 40 17.79 3.30 -18.78
CA LEU A 40 16.76 2.85 -19.71
C LEU A 40 17.24 2.94 -21.17
N GLU A 41 17.93 4.01 -21.53
CA GLU A 41 18.57 4.13 -22.84
C GLU A 41 19.68 3.10 -23.00
N GLU A 42 20.59 2.94 -22.03
CA GLU A 42 21.66 1.94 -22.06
C GLU A 42 21.10 0.52 -22.21
N TYR A 43 20.04 0.18 -21.46
CA TYR A 43 19.36 -1.10 -21.60
C TYR A 43 18.75 -1.27 -22.99
N THR A 44 18.04 -0.25 -23.49
CA THR A 44 17.52 -0.25 -24.87
C THR A 44 18.66 -0.53 -25.84
N GLN A 45 19.81 0.13 -25.68
CA GLN A 45 20.96 -0.01 -26.56
C GLN A 45 21.57 -1.41 -26.55
N SER A 46 21.46 -2.13 -25.44
CA SER A 46 21.94 -3.50 -25.29
C SER A 46 21.06 -4.54 -26.00
N LEU A 47 19.80 -4.22 -26.30
CA LEU A 47 18.88 -5.15 -26.95
C LEU A 47 19.25 -5.36 -28.42
N PRO A 48 19.14 -6.62 -28.92
CA PRO A 48 19.38 -6.90 -30.31
C PRO A 48 18.36 -6.14 -31.18
N PRO A 49 18.80 -5.50 -32.28
CA PRO A 49 17.89 -4.93 -33.26
C PRO A 49 17.01 -6.02 -33.86
N ASN A 50 15.76 -5.72 -34.15
CA ASN A 50 14.89 -6.58 -34.94
C ASN A 50 15.35 -6.62 -36.41
N GLU A 51 14.68 -7.42 -37.24
CA GLU A 51 15.00 -7.59 -38.66
C GLU A 51 14.95 -6.27 -39.47
N GLN A 52 14.28 -5.24 -38.95
CA GLN A 52 14.19 -3.91 -39.56
C GLN A 52 15.23 -2.92 -38.96
N GLY A 53 16.17 -3.40 -38.16
CA GLY A 53 17.18 -2.59 -37.48
C GLY A 53 16.61 -1.71 -36.36
N LYS A 54 15.33 -1.90 -35.99
CA LYS A 54 14.69 -1.17 -34.89
C LYS A 54 14.85 -1.96 -33.61
N ARG A 55 15.14 -1.28 -32.52
CA ARG A 55 15.15 -1.93 -31.21
C ARG A 55 13.72 -2.10 -30.70
N PRO A 56 13.39 -3.26 -30.11
CA PRO A 56 12.08 -3.48 -29.54
C PRO A 56 11.82 -2.48 -28.40
N PRO A 57 10.57 -2.02 -28.23
CA PRO A 57 10.22 -1.21 -27.07
C PRO A 57 10.44 -1.99 -25.78
N ILE A 58 10.87 -1.30 -24.73
CA ILE A 58 11.03 -1.87 -23.39
C ILE A 58 9.65 -2.25 -22.83
N SER A 59 9.53 -3.44 -22.24
CA SER A 59 8.31 -3.85 -21.54
C SER A 59 8.18 -3.14 -20.19
N ASP A 60 6.95 -2.99 -19.70
CA ASP A 60 6.69 -2.30 -18.44
C ASP A 60 7.45 -2.94 -17.26
N GLU A 61 7.56 -4.28 -17.24
CA GLU A 61 8.26 -5.02 -16.19
C GLU A 61 9.77 -4.76 -16.18
N GLU A 62 10.36 -4.59 -17.36
CA GLU A 62 11.79 -4.31 -17.50
C GLU A 62 12.09 -2.85 -17.16
N GLY A 63 11.19 -1.93 -17.55
CA GLY A 63 11.22 -0.54 -17.10
C GLY A 63 11.14 -0.42 -15.57
N GLU A 64 10.29 -1.22 -14.91
CA GLU A 64 10.20 -1.30 -13.46
C GLU A 64 11.49 -1.86 -12.84
N ARG A 65 12.07 -2.92 -13.41
CA ARG A 65 13.34 -3.47 -12.93
C ARG A 65 14.48 -2.45 -12.99
N ILE A 66 14.63 -1.76 -14.12
CA ILE A 66 15.65 -0.72 -14.31
C ILE A 66 15.45 0.43 -13.32
N TRP A 67 14.20 0.82 -13.07
CA TRP A 67 13.91 1.81 -12.05
C TRP A 67 14.33 1.33 -10.66
N LEU A 68 13.92 0.12 -10.27
CA LEU A 68 14.22 -0.44 -8.96
C LEU A 68 15.72 -0.53 -8.72
N ASP A 69 16.49 -0.89 -9.74
CA ASP A 69 17.95 -0.86 -9.69
C ASP A 69 18.47 0.58 -9.47
N THR A 70 17.96 1.54 -10.24
CA THR A 70 18.36 2.96 -10.17
C THR A 70 18.12 3.58 -8.79
N VAL A 71 16.97 3.33 -8.18
CA VAL A 71 16.63 3.87 -6.85
C VAL A 71 17.32 3.12 -5.72
N GLY A 72 17.96 1.98 -5.99
CA GLY A 72 18.65 1.15 -5.00
C GLY A 72 17.70 0.21 -4.25
N GLY A 73 16.71 -0.33 -4.96
CA GLY A 73 15.83 -1.41 -4.54
C GLY A 73 14.41 -0.99 -4.13
N PRO A 74 13.50 -1.97 -3.91
CA PRO A 74 12.08 -1.73 -3.63
C PRO A 74 11.81 -0.80 -2.45
N LYS A 75 12.62 -0.87 -1.38
CA LYS A 75 12.49 0.00 -0.20
C LYS A 75 12.62 1.48 -0.55
N LYS A 76 13.55 1.81 -1.46
CA LYS A 76 13.76 3.19 -1.93
C LYS A 76 12.80 3.53 -3.06
N GLY A 77 12.43 2.55 -3.90
CA GLY A 77 11.35 2.71 -4.88
C GLY A 77 10.05 3.18 -4.25
N ILE A 78 9.66 2.61 -3.10
CA ILE A 78 8.48 3.04 -2.34
C ILE A 78 8.60 4.50 -1.86
N ALA A 79 9.80 4.96 -1.48
CA ALA A 79 10.02 6.35 -1.05
C ALA A 79 9.88 7.35 -2.21
N TYR A 80 9.98 6.88 -3.44
CA TYR A 80 9.80 7.63 -4.68
C TYR A 80 8.50 7.22 -5.41
N ASP A 81 7.55 6.66 -4.65
CA ASP A 81 6.23 6.19 -5.07
C ASP A 81 6.20 5.20 -6.24
N LEU A 82 7.27 4.42 -6.41
CA LEU A 82 7.26 3.34 -7.37
C LEU A 82 6.76 2.02 -6.84
N SER A 83 5.68 1.62 -7.48
CA SER A 83 4.80 0.54 -7.13
C SER A 83 5.41 -0.81 -7.45
N ASP A 84 5.24 -1.78 -6.55
CA ASP A 84 5.26 -3.20 -6.93
C ASP A 84 3.83 -3.77 -7.04
N LYS A 85 2.79 -2.95 -6.77
CA LYS A 85 1.34 -3.30 -6.72
C LYS A 85 0.42 -2.09 -6.46
N THR A 86 0.97 -0.89 -6.25
CA THR A 86 0.32 0.20 -5.51
C THR A 86 -0.52 1.15 -6.37
N PHE A 87 -0.34 1.18 -7.70
CA PHE A 87 -1.18 1.99 -8.59
C PHE A 87 -2.66 1.53 -8.58
N ARG A 88 -2.94 0.23 -8.39
CA ARG A 88 -4.33 -0.26 -8.20
C ARG A 88 -4.91 0.13 -6.84
N ARG A 89 -4.11 0.21 -5.78
CA ARG A 89 -4.57 0.66 -4.43
C ARG A 89 -4.73 2.17 -4.35
N TYR A 90 -3.99 2.96 -5.11
CA TYR A 90 -4.22 4.40 -5.18
C TYR A 90 -5.58 4.69 -5.84
N ARG A 91 -5.94 3.98 -6.92
CA ARG A 91 -7.26 4.08 -7.56
C ARG A 91 -8.40 3.43 -6.76
N ALA A 92 -8.17 2.29 -6.11
CA ALA A 92 -9.15 1.63 -5.24
C ALA A 92 -9.30 2.31 -3.87
N GLY A 93 -8.23 2.92 -3.36
CA GLY A 93 -8.20 3.75 -2.16
C GLY A 93 -8.81 5.13 -2.39
N LEU A 94 -8.73 5.69 -3.60
CA LEU A 94 -9.45 6.94 -3.96
C LEU A 94 -10.87 6.73 -4.47
N GLN A 95 -11.26 5.50 -4.84
CA GLN A 95 -12.68 5.13 -4.98
C GLN A 95 -13.36 4.85 -3.63
N GLY A 96 -12.59 4.77 -2.54
CA GLY A 96 -13.04 4.47 -1.18
C GLY A 96 -12.59 5.48 -0.12
N ILE A 97 -11.92 6.59 -0.49
CA ILE A 97 -11.90 7.78 0.36
C ILE A 97 -13.30 8.37 0.22
N GLY A 98 -14.22 7.75 0.96
CA GLY A 98 -15.31 8.50 1.54
C GLY A 98 -14.67 9.74 2.14
N THR A 99 -15.26 10.89 1.82
CA THR A 99 -15.13 12.06 2.68
C THR A 99 -15.15 11.61 4.15
N SER A 100 -14.43 12.31 5.02
CA SER A 100 -14.30 12.06 6.47
C SER A 100 -15.64 11.92 7.25
N ALA A 101 -16.78 11.85 6.59
CA ALA A 101 -18.12 11.68 7.14
C ALA A 101 -18.63 10.23 7.14
N GLN A 102 -17.91 9.22 6.63
CA GLN A 102 -18.39 7.84 6.67
C GLN A 102 -17.84 7.09 7.88
N GLY A 103 -18.22 7.55 9.07
CA GLY A 103 -18.28 6.69 10.24
C GLY A 103 -19.35 5.64 9.95
N GLU A 104 -18.92 4.42 9.64
CA GLU A 104 -19.81 3.26 9.64
C GLU A 104 -20.43 3.21 11.04
N THR A 105 -21.72 3.56 11.13
CA THR A 105 -22.48 3.54 12.37
C THR A 105 -22.48 2.10 12.84
N ILE A 106 -21.65 1.77 13.82
CA ILE A 106 -21.71 0.49 14.51
C ILE A 106 -23.11 0.43 15.12
N ASP A 107 -23.95 -0.42 14.55
CA ASP A 107 -25.33 -0.58 14.98
C ASP A 107 -25.33 -1.03 16.44
N SER A 108 -25.93 -0.23 17.33
CA SER A 108 -26.00 -0.49 18.77
C SER A 108 -26.56 -1.88 19.09
N SER A 109 -27.37 -2.45 18.18
CA SER A 109 -27.88 -3.81 18.31
C SER A 109 -26.76 -4.87 18.28
N THR A 110 -25.73 -4.66 17.46
CA THR A 110 -24.59 -5.58 17.33
C THR A 110 -23.70 -5.55 18.57
N ILE A 111 -23.48 -4.37 19.15
CA ILE A 111 -22.76 -4.19 20.42
C ILE A 111 -23.50 -4.92 21.54
N THR A 112 -24.81 -4.69 21.66
CA THR A 112 -25.66 -5.31 22.68
C THR A 112 -25.66 -6.84 22.57
N CYS A 113 -25.72 -7.36 21.34
CA CYS A 113 -25.69 -8.81 21.07
C CYS A 113 -24.37 -9.46 21.55
N VAL A 114 -23.24 -8.79 21.32
CA VAL A 114 -21.93 -9.26 21.77
C VAL A 114 -21.83 -9.22 23.30
N GLU A 115 -22.28 -8.14 23.94
CA GLU A 115 -22.29 -8.02 25.41
C GLU A 115 -23.13 -9.12 26.07
N GLN A 116 -24.31 -9.42 25.54
CA GLN A 116 -25.16 -10.50 26.04
C GLN A 116 -24.51 -11.88 25.90
N LYS A 117 -23.83 -12.14 24.78
CA LYS A 117 -23.07 -13.39 24.58
C LYS A 117 -21.95 -13.54 25.61
N ILE A 118 -21.21 -12.47 25.90
CA ILE A 118 -20.15 -12.47 26.91
C ILE A 118 -20.75 -12.75 28.30
N ALA A 119 -21.84 -12.07 28.66
CA ALA A 119 -22.50 -12.30 29.95
C ALA A 119 -22.98 -13.75 30.10
N LYS A 120 -23.61 -14.31 29.06
CA LYS A 120 -24.09 -15.69 29.08
C LYS A 120 -22.96 -16.70 29.26
N LEU A 121 -21.90 -16.60 28.47
CA LEU A 121 -20.74 -17.51 28.58
C LEU A 121 -20.05 -17.40 29.93
N THR A 122 -19.97 -16.19 30.50
CA THR A 122 -19.40 -15.97 31.83
C THR A 122 -20.22 -16.70 32.90
N THR A 123 -21.56 -16.59 32.85
CA THR A 123 -22.43 -17.30 33.80
C THR A 123 -22.43 -18.82 33.63
N GLU A 124 -22.34 -19.33 32.40
CA GLU A 124 -22.24 -20.77 32.14
C GLU A 124 -20.89 -21.35 32.60
N LEU A 125 -19.81 -20.56 32.58
CA LEU A 125 -18.50 -20.97 33.09
C LEU A 125 -18.43 -20.97 34.63
N GLU A 126 -19.17 -20.08 35.30
CA GLU A 126 -19.21 -19.96 36.77
C GLU A 126 -20.02 -21.09 37.42
N ARG A 127 -21.10 -21.55 36.78
CA ARG A 127 -22.00 -22.62 37.28
C ARG A 127 -21.28 -23.94 37.64
N PRO A 128 -20.49 -24.56 36.74
CA PRO A 128 -19.81 -25.83 37.04
C PRO A 128 -18.67 -25.68 38.05
N ARG A 129 -18.17 -24.45 38.30
CA ARG A 129 -17.16 -24.18 39.32
C ARG A 129 -17.76 -24.16 40.73
N LEU A 130 -19.00 -23.68 40.87
CA LEU A 130 -19.68 -23.61 42.16
C LEU A 130 -20.36 -24.92 42.54
N GLU A 131 -20.91 -25.69 41.57
CA GLU A 131 -21.44 -27.04 41.82
C GLU A 131 -20.35 -28.02 42.26
N LYS A 132 -19.21 -28.08 41.54
CA LYS A 132 -18.06 -28.90 41.96
C LYS A 132 -17.55 -28.55 43.36
N ARG A 133 -17.62 -27.29 43.77
CA ARG A 133 -17.24 -26.86 45.13
C ARG A 133 -18.23 -27.33 46.19
N ARG A 134 -19.53 -27.36 45.90
CA ARG A 134 -20.57 -27.85 46.82
C ARG A 134 -20.50 -29.36 47.01
N ASP A 135 -20.30 -30.12 45.93
CA ASP A 135 -20.17 -31.58 45.98
C ASP A 135 -18.91 -32.02 46.76
N LEU A 136 -17.80 -31.29 46.60
CA LEU A 136 -16.57 -31.55 47.36
C LEU A 136 -16.71 -31.27 48.86
N ILE A 137 -17.56 -30.31 49.25
CA ILE A 137 -17.85 -30.02 50.66
C ILE A 137 -18.76 -31.10 51.25
N LEU A 138 -19.81 -31.52 50.53
CA LEU A 138 -20.72 -32.58 50.99
C LEU A 138 -20.03 -33.94 51.17
N PHE A 139 -19.06 -34.28 50.30
CA PHE A 139 -18.27 -35.51 50.42
C PHE A 139 -17.32 -35.53 51.64
N LYS A 140 -16.92 -34.37 52.16
CA LYS A 140 -16.03 -34.29 53.34
C LYS A 140 -16.76 -34.41 54.69
N PHE A 141 -18.09 -34.44 54.69
CA PHE A 141 -18.91 -34.53 55.89
C PHE A 141 -19.88 -35.75 55.90
N SER A 142 -19.73 -36.70 54.98
CA SER A 142 -20.27 -38.07 55.08
C SER A 142 -19.17 -39.04 55.48
#